data_AF-A0A5J4TTE1-F1
#
_entry.id   AF-A0A5J4TTE1-F1
#
_cell.length_a   1.000
_cell.length_b   1.000
_cell.length_c   1.000
_cell.angle_alpha   90.00
_cell.angle_beta   90.00
_cell.angle_gamma   90.00
#
_symmetry.space_group_name_H-M   'P 1'
#
loop_
_entity.id
_entity.type
_entity.pdbx_description
1 polymer ?
#
loop_
_entity_poly.entity_id
_entity_poly.type
_entity_poly.pdbx_seq_one_letter_code
_entity_poly.pdbx_strand_id
1 'polypeptide(L)'
;MKLKTNGVMTLKNINLLNSDFLAKITTLEQEVNVIQQTLGTATQYIGENSANGDFAFSAESGTVWMYDQNWYNSGDIVPDQVTPASDATPLVDSGTGVAGTSN
;
A
#
# COMPACT_ATOMS: atom_id res chain seq x y z
N MET A 1 10.82 -15.53 55.48
CA MET A 1 9.36 -15.52 55.76
C MET A 1 9.05 -16.65 56.73
N LYS A 2 8.52 -16.38 57.94
CA LYS A 2 8.31 -17.41 58.99
C LYS A 2 6.82 -17.65 59.22
N LEU A 3 6.40 -18.91 59.13
CA LEU A 3 5.06 -19.41 59.46
C LEU A 3 4.89 -19.48 60.99
N LYS A 4 3.71 -19.13 61.51
CA LYS A 4 3.30 -19.53 62.86
C LYS A 4 2.53 -20.84 62.78
N THR A 5 2.67 -21.65 63.83
CA THR A 5 2.24 -23.06 64.00
C THR A 5 0.73 -23.33 63.83
N ASN A 6 -0.07 -22.32 63.44
CA ASN A 6 -1.52 -22.35 63.42
C ASN A 6 -2.08 -22.01 62.02
N GLY A 7 -1.27 -22.07 60.96
CA GLY A 7 -1.71 -21.82 59.58
C GLY A 7 -1.99 -20.36 59.21
N VAL A 8 -1.76 -19.40 60.10
CA VAL A 8 -2.00 -17.98 59.81
C VAL A 8 -0.81 -17.36 59.06
N MET A 9 -0.85 -17.49 57.73
CA MET A 9 -0.11 -16.67 56.78
C MET A 9 -1.11 -16.02 55.80
N THR A 10 -2.19 -15.40 56.29
CA THR A 10 -3.42 -15.45 55.49
C THR A 10 -4.07 -14.14 55.09
N LEU A 11 -3.59 -12.95 55.47
CA LEU A 11 -4.26 -11.69 55.07
C LEU A 11 -3.35 -10.70 54.36
N LYS A 12 -2.15 -10.44 54.89
CA LYS A 12 -1.24 -9.44 54.29
C LYS A 12 -0.71 -9.86 52.91
N ASN A 13 -0.35 -11.14 52.73
CA ASN A 13 0.15 -11.64 51.45
C ASN A 13 -0.95 -11.72 50.39
N ILE A 14 -2.18 -12.08 50.77
CA ILE A 14 -3.33 -12.13 49.85
C ILE A 14 -3.69 -10.72 49.37
N ASN A 15 -3.72 -9.74 50.27
CA ASN A 15 -4.00 -8.35 49.89
C ASN A 15 -2.92 -7.75 48.97
N LEU A 16 -1.64 -8.03 49.24
CA LEU A 16 -0.55 -7.58 48.38
C LEU A 16 -0.61 -8.23 46.99
N LEU A 17 -0.84 -9.55 46.92
CA LEU A 17 -1.02 -10.27 45.66
C LEU A 17 -2.19 -9.69 44.85
N ASN A 18 -3.35 -9.46 45.48
CA ASN A 18 -4.51 -8.89 44.81
C ASN A 18 -4.22 -7.48 44.28
N SER A 19 -3.53 -6.64 45.05
CA SER A 19 -3.14 -5.29 44.62
C SER A 19 -2.24 -5.33 43.38
N ASP A 20 -1.25 -6.24 43.35
CA ASP A 20 -0.34 -6.41 42.22
C ASP A 20 -1.07 -6.94 40.97
N PHE A 21 -2.01 -7.88 41.15
CA PHE A 21 -2.82 -8.40 40.04
C PHE A 21 -3.72 -7.33 39.44
N LEU A 22 -4.40 -6.53 40.27
CA LEU A 22 -5.24 -5.43 39.80
C LEU A 22 -4.42 -4.38 39.04
N ALA A 23 -3.23 -4.01 39.53
CA ALA A 23 -2.34 -3.09 38.84
C ALA A 23 -1.92 -3.60 37.45
N LYS A 24 -1.60 -4.90 37.33
CA LYS A 24 -1.27 -5.53 36.05
C LYS A 24 -2.46 -5.56 35.09
N ILE A 25 -3.66 -5.85 35.59
CA ILE A 25 -4.89 -5.84 34.77
C ILE A 25 -5.14 -4.44 34.22
N THR A 26 -5.09 -3.40 35.06
CA THR A 26 -5.26 -2.02 34.60
C THR A 26 -4.20 -1.61 33.59
N THR A 27 -2.95 -2.05 33.76
CA THR A 27 -1.88 -1.80 32.79
C THR A 27 -2.18 -2.46 31.44
N LEU A 28 -2.60 -3.72 31.44
CA LEU A 28 -2.97 -4.45 30.23
C LEU A 28 -4.17 -3.81 29.52
N GLU A 29 -5.17 -3.34 30.27
CA GLU A 29 -6.30 -2.60 29.70
C GLU A 29 -5.84 -1.33 28.99
N GLN A 30 -4.90 -0.58 29.59
CA GLN A 30 -4.31 0.60 28.97
C GLN A 30 -3.51 0.25 27.71
N GLU A 31 -2.66 -0.78 27.75
CA GLU A 31 -1.89 -1.24 26.60
C GLU A 31 -2.80 -1.66 25.44
N VAL A 32 -3.87 -2.41 25.73
CA VAL A 32 -4.86 -2.82 24.71
C VAL A 32 -5.52 -1.60 24.08
N ASN A 33 -5.93 -0.60 24.87
CA ASN A 33 -6.54 0.62 24.34
C ASN A 33 -5.58 1.40 23.43
N VAL A 34 -4.30 1.51 23.81
CA VAL A 34 -3.26 2.15 22.99
C VAL A 34 -3.06 1.41 21.68
N ILE A 35 -3.01 0.08 21.72
CA ILE A 35 -2.88 -0.76 20.52
C ILE A 35 -4.07 -0.55 19.58
N GLN A 36 -5.30 -0.55 20.11
CA GLN A 36 -6.51 -0.34 19.31
C GLN A 36 -6.51 1.04 18.64
N GLN A 37 -6.11 2.10 19.37
CA GLN A 37 -6.03 3.44 18.80
C GLN A 37 -4.94 3.53 17.72
N THR A 38 -3.76 2.98 18.00
CA THR A 38 -2.64 2.95 17.04
C THR A 38 -3.03 2.23 15.75
N LEU A 39 -3.67 1.06 15.87
CA LEU A 39 -4.11 0.29 14.71
C LEU A 39 -5.20 1.01 13.89
N GLY A 40 -6.11 1.71 14.56
CA GLY A 40 -7.11 2.56 13.91
C GLY A 40 -6.46 3.64 13.05
N THR A 41 -5.46 4.34 13.59
CA THR A 41 -4.72 5.38 12.84
C THR A 41 -3.88 4.83 11.69
N ALA A 42 -3.22 3.68 11.88
CA ALA A 42 -2.43 3.05 10.83
C ALA A 42 -3.30 2.60 9.64
N THR A 43 -4.51 2.09 9.91
CA THR A 43 -5.46 1.68 8.87
C THR A 43 -5.92 2.89 8.04
N GLN A 44 -6.23 4.02 8.69
CA GLN A 44 -6.59 5.26 8.00
C GLN A 44 -5.44 5.76 7.10
N TYR A 45 -4.21 5.80 7.64
CA TYR A 45 -3.04 6.22 6.88
C TYR A 45 -2.79 5.36 5.64
N ILE A 46 -2.95 4.04 5.74
CA ILE A 46 -2.78 3.13 4.60
C ILE A 46 -3.92 3.30 3.58
N GLY A 47 -5.17 3.43 4.04
CA GLY A 47 -6.33 3.56 3.16
C GLY A 47 -6.38 4.89 2.40
N GLU A 48 -6.06 6.00 3.06
CA GLU A 48 -6.09 7.34 2.46
C GLU A 48 -4.88 7.61 1.56
N ASN A 49 -3.71 7.06 1.90
CA ASN A 49 -2.46 7.34 1.19
C ASN A 49 -2.10 6.31 0.12
N SER A 50 -2.92 5.27 -0.10
CA SER A 50 -2.59 4.19 -1.03
C SER A 50 -2.46 4.63 -2.48
N ALA A 51 -3.13 5.72 -2.87
CA ALA A 51 -3.12 6.24 -4.23
C ALA A 51 -2.24 7.48 -4.40
N ASN A 52 -1.67 8.04 -3.31
CA ASN A 52 -0.86 9.24 -3.44
C ASN A 52 0.42 8.91 -4.22
N GLY A 53 0.69 9.72 -5.24
CA GLY A 53 1.78 9.48 -6.19
C GLY A 53 1.39 8.61 -7.38
N ASP A 54 0.16 8.07 -7.45
CA ASP A 54 -0.34 7.46 -8.68
C ASP A 54 -0.53 8.52 -9.77
N PHE A 55 -0.33 8.11 -11.02
CA PHE A 55 -0.49 8.97 -12.19
C PHE A 55 -1.31 8.29 -13.29
N ALA A 56 -2.01 9.11 -14.08
CA ALA A 56 -2.81 8.68 -15.22
C ALA A 56 -2.60 9.61 -16.43
N PHE A 57 -2.64 9.04 -17.63
CA PHE A 57 -2.50 9.78 -18.87
C PHE A 57 -3.87 10.10 -19.48
N SER A 58 -4.13 11.37 -19.79
CA SER A 58 -5.30 11.78 -20.54
C SER A 58 -4.96 11.84 -22.03
N ALA A 59 -5.45 10.88 -22.82
CA ALA A 59 -5.28 10.89 -24.27
C ALA A 59 -6.03 12.04 -24.97
N GLU A 60 -7.10 12.54 -24.34
CA GLU A 60 -7.91 13.66 -24.86
C GLU A 60 -7.16 14.99 -24.76
N SER A 61 -6.47 15.22 -23.64
CA SER A 61 -5.76 16.48 -23.38
C SER A 61 -4.25 16.39 -23.56
N GLY A 62 -3.70 15.18 -23.72
CA GLY A 62 -2.26 14.94 -23.76
C GLY A 62 -1.54 15.25 -22.44
N THR A 63 -2.23 15.26 -21.30
CA THR A 63 -1.66 15.66 -20.00
C THR A 63 -1.54 14.50 -19.02
N VAL A 64 -0.58 14.61 -18.11
CA VAL A 64 -0.43 13.71 -16.96
C VAL A 64 -1.24 14.27 -15.78
N TRP A 65 -2.04 13.40 -15.17
CA TRP A 65 -2.76 13.66 -13.94
C TRP A 65 -2.08 12.91 -12.81
N MET A 66 -1.92 13.56 -11.65
CA MET A 66 -1.38 12.94 -10.45
C MET A 66 -2.40 13.00 -9.31
N TYR A 67 -2.41 11.96 -8.50
CA TYR A 67 -3.22 11.90 -7.30
C TYR A 67 -2.37 12.18 -6.06
N ASP A 68 -2.84 13.10 -5.21
CA ASP A 68 -2.38 13.26 -3.83
C ASP A 68 -3.61 13.16 -2.93
N GLN A 69 -4.23 14.28 -2.54
CA GLN A 69 -5.55 14.24 -1.89
C GLN A 69 -6.71 14.29 -2.92
N ASN A 70 -6.44 14.86 -4.09
CA ASN A 70 -7.35 14.98 -5.23
C ASN A 70 -6.55 14.80 -6.52
N TRP A 71 -7.23 14.49 -7.62
CA TRP A 71 -6.62 14.51 -8.95
C TRP A 71 -6.32 15.95 -9.37
N TYR A 72 -5.08 16.19 -9.77
CA TYR A 72 -4.65 17.47 -10.34
C TYR A 72 -3.80 17.25 -11.59
N ASN A 73 -3.82 18.23 -12.48
CA ASN A 73 -2.98 18.24 -13.67
C ASN A 73 -1.55 18.62 -13.27
N SER A 74 -0.55 17.79 -13.57
CA SER A 74 0.84 18.07 -13.18
C SER A 74 1.50 19.16 -14.04
N GLY A 75 0.87 19.54 -15.16
CA GLY A 75 1.45 20.41 -16.17
C GLY A 75 2.39 19.67 -17.13
N ASP A 76 2.66 18.38 -16.89
CA ASP A 76 3.45 17.57 -17.80
C ASP A 76 2.61 17.14 -18.99
N ILE A 77 3.21 17.27 -20.16
CA ILE A 77 2.63 16.91 -21.45
C ILE A 77 3.18 15.54 -21.82
N VAL A 78 2.30 14.61 -22.18
CA VAL A 78 2.69 13.33 -22.75
C VAL A 78 3.34 13.62 -24.11
N PRO A 79 4.62 13.25 -24.33
CA PRO A 79 5.23 13.41 -25.64
C PRO A 79 4.44 12.59 -26.65
N ASP A 80 4.05 13.21 -27.76
CA ASP A 80 3.49 12.48 -28.89
C ASP A 80 4.55 11.50 -29.38
N GLN A 81 4.36 10.21 -29.08
CA GLN A 81 5.18 9.13 -29.61
C GLN A 81 4.79 8.93 -31.07
N VAL A 82 5.18 9.87 -31.93
CA VAL A 82 5.35 9.59 -33.35
C VAL A 82 6.56 8.68 -33.47
N THR A 83 6.33 7.37 -33.32
CA THR A 83 7.21 6.42 -34.02
C THR A 83 6.95 6.68 -35.51
N PRO A 84 7.93 7.17 -36.29
CA PRO A 84 7.72 7.27 -37.72
C PRO A 84 7.30 5.89 -38.21
N ALA A 85 6.15 5.79 -38.88
CA ALA A 85 5.88 4.63 -39.71
C ALA A 85 7.08 4.55 -40.65
N SER A 86 7.90 3.50 -40.49
CA SER A 86 9.16 3.37 -41.21
C SER A 86 8.96 3.74 -42.68
N ASP A 87 9.80 4.62 -43.24
CA ASP A 87 9.86 4.94 -44.67
C ASP A 87 10.35 3.73 -45.50
N ALA A 88 9.88 2.53 -45.17
CA ALA A 88 10.14 1.33 -45.93
C ALA A 88 9.49 1.51 -47.30
N THR A 89 10.26 2.06 -48.22
CA THR A 89 9.96 2.06 -49.65
C THR A 89 9.66 0.61 -50.03
N PRO A 90 8.47 0.29 -50.54
CA PRO A 90 8.20 -1.07 -51.00
C PRO A 90 9.23 -1.43 -52.07
N LEU A 91 10.01 -2.48 -51.81
CA LEU A 91 10.95 -3.02 -52.78
C LEU A 91 10.11 -3.53 -53.96
N VAL A 92 10.12 -2.80 -55.08
CA VAL A 92 9.56 -3.30 -56.34
C VAL A 92 10.31 -4.57 -56.69
N ASP A 93 9.63 -5.71 -56.58
CA ASP A 93 10.11 -6.96 -57.17
C ASP A 93 10.16 -6.74 -58.68
N SER A 94 11.34 -6.36 -59.17
CA SER A 94 11.65 -6.25 -60.59
C SER A 94 11.87 -7.63 -61.20
N GLY A 95 11.13 -8.64 -60.74
CA GLY A 95 11.07 -9.97 -61.30
C GLY A 95 10.16 -9.96 -62.53
N THR A 96 10.76 -9.70 -63.68
CA THR A 96 10.12 -9.80 -64.99
C THR A 96 9.37 -11.13 -65.09
N GLY A 97 8.04 -11.07 -65.26
CA GLY A 97 7.18 -12.25 -65.37
C GLY A 97 7.64 -13.15 -66.53
N VAL A 98 8.20 -14.31 -66.19
CA VAL A 98 8.43 -15.38 -67.16
C VAL A 98 7.20 -16.28 -67.16
N ALA A 99 6.38 -16.16 -68.19
CA ALA A 99 5.33 -17.14 -68.47
C ALA A 99 6.00 -18.46 -68.91
N GLY A 100 5.87 -19.51 -68.11
CA GLY A 100 6.26 -20.86 -68.52
C GLY A 100 5.29 -21.40 -69.57
N THR A 101 5.82 -21.83 -70.71
CA THR A 101 5.06 -22.59 -71.72
C THR A 101 4.91 -24.03 -71.24
N SER A 102 3.67 -24.54 -71.20
CA SER A 102 3.38 -25.95 -70.92
C SER A 102 3.87 -26.85 -72.06
N ASN A 103 4.43 -28.02 -71.72
CA ASN A 103 4.64 -29.14 -72.64
C ASN A 103 3.38 -30.00 -72.76
#